data_AF-A0A3M1MQS9-F1
#
_entry.id   AF-A0A3M1MQS9-F1
#
_cell.length_a   1.000
_cell.length_b   1.000
_cell.length_c   1.000
_cell.angle_alpha   90.00
_cell.angle_beta   90.00
_cell.angle_gamma   90.00
#
_symmetry.space_group_name_H-M   'P 1'
#
loop_
_entity.id
_entity.type
_entity.pdbx_description
1 polymer ?
#
loop_
_entity_poly.entity_id
_entity_poly.type
_entity_poly.pdbx_seq_one_letter_code
_entity_poly.pdbx_strand_id
1 'polypeptide(L)' 'RAASWLHLARSVARRVERQAWRLVEQEGTDAVNPLALTYLNRLSDLCFVWARLANDGGRADRLWKPCDNC' A
#
# COMPACT_ATOMS: atom_id res chain seq x y z
N ARG A 1 16.78 -3.54 5.64
CA ARG A 1 16.60 -2.06 5.54
C ARG A 1 15.73 -1.67 4.34
N ALA A 2 15.99 -2.20 3.13
CA ALA A 2 15.17 -1.92 1.94
C ALA A 2 13.67 -2.26 2.13
N ALA A 3 13.35 -3.41 2.73
CA ALA A 3 11.96 -3.81 3.03
C ALA A 3 11.20 -2.77 3.88
N SER A 4 11.85 -2.19 4.90
CA SER A 4 11.25 -1.17 5.77
C SER A 4 10.86 0.10 5.00
N TRP A 5 11.72 0.55 4.09
CA TRP A 5 11.42 1.69 3.21
C TRP A 5 10.28 1.38 2.23
N LEU A 6 10.20 0.16 1.72
CA LEU A 6 9.11 -0.28 0.84
C LEU A 6 7.77 -0.36 1.57
N HIS A 7 7.76 -0.80 2.84
CA HIS A 7 6.57 -0.72 3.68
C HIS A 7 6.16 0.72 3.99
N LEU A 8 7.13 1.63 4.20
CA LEU A 8 6.83 3.06 4.34
C LEU A 8 6.20 3.62 3.06
N ALA A 9 6.79 3.33 1.89
CA ALA A 9 6.26 3.75 0.59
C ALA A 9 4.84 3.23 0.36
N ARG A 10 4.54 1.96 0.70
CA ARG A 10 3.18 1.39 0.67
C ARG A 10 2.20 2.20 1.51
N SER A 11 2.58 2.56 2.74
CA SER A 11 1.74 3.36 3.64
C SER A 11 1.47 4.77 3.10
N VAL A 12 2.46 5.37 2.44
CA VAL A 12 2.30 6.66 1.74
C VAL A 12 1.36 6.52 0.54
N ALA A 13 1.55 5.51 -0.32
CA ALA A 13 0.69 5.26 -1.47
C ALA A 13 -0.78 5.09 -1.07
N ARG A 14 -1.06 4.29 -0.02
CA ARG A 14 -2.42 4.10 0.53
C ARG A 14 -3.00 5.39 1.12
N ARG A 15 -2.16 6.29 1.66
CA ARG A 15 -2.60 7.59 2.18
C ARG A 15 -3.03 8.50 1.03
N VAL A 16 -2.22 8.57 -0.02
CA VAL A 16 -2.53 9.36 -1.23
C VAL A 16 -3.80 8.84 -1.89
N GLU A 17 -3.97 7.53 -2.02
CA GLU A 17 -5.20 6.91 -2.55
C GLU A 17 -6.44 7.35 -1.78
N ARG A 18 -6.42 7.33 -0.43
CA ARG A 18 -7.54 7.82 0.38
C ARG A 18 -7.79 9.32 0.19
N GLN A 19 -6.75 10.12 0.04
CA GLN A 19 -6.90 11.56 -0.23
C GLN A 19 -7.49 11.83 -1.61
N ALA A 20 -7.06 11.07 -2.63
CA ALA A 20 -7.61 11.17 -3.97
C ALA A 20 -9.09 10.76 -4.02
N TRP A 21 -9.48 9.71 -3.29
CA TRP A 21 -10.90 9.34 -3.15
C TRP A 21 -11.73 10.41 -2.43
N ARG A 22 -11.20 11.04 -1.38
CA ARG A 22 -11.86 12.17 -0.72
C ARG A 22 -12.06 13.35 -1.67
N LEU A 23 -11.07 13.63 -2.51
CA LEU A 23 -11.17 14.68 -3.52
C LEU A 23 -12.27 14.36 -4.55
N VAL A 24 -12.33 13.11 -5.02
CA VAL A 24 -13.40 12.64 -5.92
C VAL A 24 -14.79 12.75 -5.26
N GLU A 25 -14.90 12.45 -3.97
CA GLU A 25 -16.16 12.58 -3.22
C GLU A 25 -16.60 14.05 -3.09
N GLN A 26 -15.66 14.99 -2.97
CA GLN A 26 -15.93 16.41 -2.79
C GLN A 26 -16.18 17.16 -4.10
N GLU A 27 -15.39 16.89 -5.14
CA GLU A 27 -15.36 17.67 -6.39
C GLU A 27 -15.92 16.88 -7.60
N GLY A 28 -16.29 15.62 -7.40
CA GLY A 28 -16.85 14.74 -8.43
C GLY A 28 -15.81 13.87 -9.13
N THR A 29 -16.29 12.93 -9.96
CA THR A 29 -15.48 11.89 -10.61
C THR A 29 -14.39 12.42 -11.54
N ASP A 30 -14.52 13.64 -12.04
CA ASP A 30 -13.56 14.27 -12.95
C ASP A 30 -12.41 15.00 -12.22
N ALA A 31 -12.49 15.12 -10.88
CA ALA A 31 -11.49 15.80 -10.07
C ALA A 31 -10.12 15.08 -10.05
N VAL A 32 -10.13 13.76 -10.29
CA VAL A 32 -8.93 12.93 -10.37
C VAL A 32 -9.02 12.03 -11.58
N ASN A 33 -7.91 11.89 -12.31
CA ASN A 33 -7.83 10.91 -13.40
C ASN A 33 -8.11 9.49 -12.87
N PRO A 34 -9.12 8.76 -13.39
CA PRO A 34 -9.45 7.40 -12.95
C PRO A 34 -8.28 6.41 -13.07
N LEU A 35 -7.39 6.61 -14.05
CA LEU A 35 -6.18 5.80 -14.20
C LEU A 35 -5.19 6.03 -13.06
N ALA A 36 -5.13 7.24 -12.49
CA ALA A 36 -4.26 7.54 -11.36
C ALA A 36 -4.72 6.80 -10.09
N LEU A 37 -6.03 6.70 -9.85
CA LEU A 37 -6.59 5.91 -8.74
C LEU A 37 -6.24 4.42 -8.89
N THR A 38 -6.41 3.89 -10.11
CA THR A 38 -6.07 2.50 -10.43
C THR A 38 -4.57 2.25 -10.24
N TYR A 39 -3.73 3.20 -10.67
CA TYR A 39 -2.28 3.11 -10.52
C TYR A 39 -1.85 3.12 -9.05
N LEU A 40 -2.40 4.01 -8.22
CA LEU A 40 -2.08 4.08 -6.79
C LEU A 40 -2.41 2.77 -6.06
N ASN A 41 -3.53 2.15 -6.43
CA ASN A 41 -3.93 0.85 -5.89
C ASN A 41 -2.87 -0.23 -6.20
N ARG A 42 -2.48 -0.34 -7.48
CA ARG A 42 -1.46 -1.32 -7.94
C ARG A 42 -0.06 -1.04 -7.40
N LEU A 43 0.32 0.23 -7.30
CA LEU A 43 1.59 0.64 -6.72
C LEU A 43 1.72 0.15 -5.27
N SER A 44 0.64 0.23 -4.49
CA SER A 44 0.64 -0.23 -3.10
C SER A 44 0.87 -1.75 -2.97
N ASP A 45 0.38 -2.53 -3.93
CA ASP A 45 0.59 -3.98 -3.99
C ASP A 45 2.02 -4.31 -4.43
N LEU A 46 2.53 -3.59 -5.44
CA LEU A 46 3.91 -3.72 -5.89
C LEU A 46 4.91 -3.44 -4.77
N CYS A 47 4.69 -2.37 -3.98
CA CYS A 47 5.51 -2.08 -2.81
C CYS A 47 5.48 -3.21 -1.78
N PHE A 48 4.36 -3.93 -1.63
CA PHE A 48 4.29 -5.09 -0.73
C PHE A 48 5.08 -6.29 -1.27
N VAL A 49 4.92 -6.62 -2.55
CA VAL A 49 5.66 -7.72 -3.18
C VAL A 49 7.16 -7.44 -3.13
N TRP A 50 7.59 -6.22 -3.46
CA TRP A 50 8.99 -5.83 -3.37
C TRP A 50 9.51 -5.82 -1.93
N ALA A 51 8.69 -5.41 -0.95
CA ALA A 51 9.11 -5.46 0.45
C ALA A 51 9.44 -6.89 0.89
N ARG A 52 8.61 -7.87 0.50
CA ARG A 52 8.85 -9.30 0.77
C ARG A 52 10.07 -9.82 0.03
N LEU A 53 10.21 -9.48 -1.25
CA LEU A 53 11.40 -9.86 -2.03
C LEU A 53 12.68 -9.34 -1.39
N ALA A 54 12.67 -8.08 -0.92
CA ALA A 54 13.78 -7.45 -0.22
C ALA A 54 14.03 -8.03 1.19
N ASN A 55 13.11 -8.83 1.73
CA ASN A 55 13.22 -9.50 3.03
C ASN A 55 13.41 -11.01 2.87
N ASP A 56 14.40 -11.39 2.06
CA ASP A 56 14.75 -12.80 1.74
C ASP A 56 13.57 -13.60 1.17
N GLY A 57 12.84 -13.00 0.21
CA GLY A 57 11.63 -13.61 -0.34
C GLY A 57 10.50 -13.81 0.66
N GLY A 58 10.52 -13.08 1.79
CA GLY A 58 9.56 -13.15 2.87
C GLY A 58 9.86 -14.21 3.92
N ARG A 59 11.00 -14.89 3.86
CA ARG A 59 11.44 -15.84 4.91
C ARG A 59 11.81 -15.15 6.22
N ALA A 60 12.29 -13.91 6.13
CA ALA A 60 12.58 -13.08 7.30
C ALA A 60 11.37 -12.26 7.77
N ASP A 61 10.18 -12.45 7.19
CA ASP A 61 8.96 -11.76 7.63
C ASP A 61 8.46 -12.36 8.95
N ARG A 62 8.15 -11.49 9.92
CA ARG A 62 7.48 -11.93 11.14
C ARG A 62 6.01 -12.18 10.84
N LEU A 63 5.62 -13.46 10.84
CA LEU A 63 4.23 -13.88 10.69
C LEU A 63 3.40 -13.34 11.86
N TRP A 64 2.27 -12.73 11.52
CA TRP A 64 1.28 -12.33 12.51
C TRP A 64 0.67 -13.59 13.14
N LYS A 65 0.76 -13.70 14.47
CA LYS A 65 0.12 -14.74 15.26
C LYS A 65 -1.06 -14.12 16.01
N PRO A 66 -2.32 -14.48 15.71
CA PRO A 66 -3.43 -14.18 16.60
C PRO A 66 -3.18 -14.87 17.95
N CYS A 67 -3.58 -14.23 19.04
CA CYS A 67 -3.39 -14.75 20.39
C CYS A 67 -4.09 -16.12 20.55
N ASP A 68 -3.32 -17.13 21.00
CA ASP A 68 -3.74 -18.50 21.33
C ASP A 68 -4.64 -18.60 22.58
N ASN A 69 -5.40 -17.56 22.94
CA ASN A 69 -6.21 -17.55 24.15
C ASN A 69 -7.65 -17.06 23.86
N CYS A 70 -8.41 -17.93 23.19
CA CYS A 70 -9.87 -17.97 23.30
C CYS A 70 -10.25 -18.75 24.57
#